data_AF-A0A3E2GZ92-F1
#
_entry.id   AF-A0A3E2GZ92-F1
#
_cell.length_a   1.000
_cell.length_b   1.000
_cell.length_c   1.000
_cell.angle_alpha   90.00
_cell.angle_beta   90.00
_cell.angle_gamma   90.00
#
_symmetry.space_group_name_H-M   'P 1'
#
loop_
_entity.id
_entity.type
_entity.pdbx_description
1 polymer ?
#
loop_
_entity_poly.entity_id
_entity_poly.type
_entity_poly.pdbx_seq_one_letter_code
_entity_poly.pdbx_strand_id
1 'polypeptide(L)'
;MKSFVVVAVLALAGLAQSSPFSCTNSTCCFGLTASGGQNGTVGQLDDGQTRIGGGLPPSKFCITGTSIKDSQGRGCLITGKAAPYSRNPLL
;
A
#
# COMPACT_ATOMS: atom_id res chain seq x y z
N MET A 1 -33.82 -36.44 -30.47
CA MET A 1 -33.49 -35.75 -29.20
C MET A 1 -31.98 -35.72 -29.09
N LYS A 2 -31.33 -34.60 -29.43
CA LYS A 2 -29.86 -34.46 -29.31
C LYS A 2 -29.59 -33.70 -28.02
N SER A 3 -29.13 -34.41 -26.99
CA SER A 3 -28.77 -33.83 -25.70
C SER A 3 -27.36 -33.26 -25.79
N PHE A 4 -27.21 -31.97 -25.54
CA PHE A 4 -25.91 -31.31 -25.41
C PHE A 4 -25.51 -31.33 -23.93
N VAL A 5 -24.51 -32.14 -23.59
CA VAL A 5 -23.92 -32.17 -22.25
C VAL A 5 -22.84 -31.09 -22.19
N VAL A 6 -23.10 -30.03 -21.41
CA VAL A 6 -22.11 -28.98 -21.13
C VAL A 6 -21.26 -29.44 -19.94
N VAL A 7 -19.98 -29.73 -20.17
CA VAL A 7 -19.00 -30.02 -19.13
C VAL A 7 -18.46 -28.68 -18.61
N ALA A 8 -18.79 -28.33 -17.36
CA ALA A 8 -18.24 -27.16 -16.70
C ALA A 8 -16.78 -27.43 -16.30
N VAL A 9 -15.85 -26.70 -16.92
CA VAL A 9 -14.42 -26.72 -16.55
C VAL A 9 -14.25 -25.86 -15.29
N LEU A 10 -13.92 -26.50 -14.17
CA LEU A 10 -13.49 -25.80 -12.95
C LEU A 10 -12.08 -25.23 -13.18
N ALA A 11 -11.97 -23.92 -13.41
CA ALA A 11 -10.70 -23.22 -13.35
C ALA A 11 -10.27 -23.06 -11.88
N LEU A 12 -9.23 -23.79 -11.45
CA LEU A 12 -8.53 -23.51 -10.20
C LEU A 12 -7.71 -22.22 -10.38
N ALA A 13 -8.33 -21.07 -10.16
CA ALA A 13 -7.62 -19.80 -10.04
C ALA A 13 -6.84 -19.80 -8.72
N GLY A 14 -5.53 -19.56 -8.82
CA GLY A 14 -4.55 -19.80 -7.76
C GLY A 14 -4.85 -19.11 -6.44
N LEU A 15 -4.52 -19.84 -5.36
CA LEU A 15 -4.46 -19.30 -4.00
C LEU A 15 -3.31 -18.30 -3.93
N ALA A 16 -3.62 -17.01 -4.02
CA ALA A 16 -2.71 -15.97 -3.58
C ALA A 16 -2.50 -16.16 -2.08
N GLN A 17 -1.40 -16.81 -1.71
CA GLN A 17 -0.99 -16.97 -0.33
C GLN A 17 -0.53 -15.60 0.17
N SER A 18 -1.43 -14.83 0.77
CA SER A 18 -1.04 -13.72 1.62
C SER A 18 -0.37 -14.32 2.86
N SER A 19 0.96 -14.20 2.95
CA SER A 19 1.66 -14.51 4.19
C SER A 19 1.03 -13.63 5.28
N PRO A 20 0.51 -14.20 6.39
CA PRO A 20 0.04 -13.38 7.49
C PRO A 20 1.24 -12.59 8.00
N PHE A 21 1.22 -11.28 7.76
CA PHE A 21 2.26 -10.36 8.19
C PHE A 21 2.23 -10.28 9.71
N SER A 22 2.97 -11.17 10.36
CA SER A 22 3.10 -11.25 11.81
C SER A 22 4.28 -10.38 12.26
N CYS A 23 4.02 -9.11 12.52
CA CYS A 23 4.96 -8.27 13.25
C CYS A 23 4.74 -8.48 14.74
N THR A 24 5.38 -9.50 15.31
CA THR A 24 5.32 -9.77 16.74
C THR A 24 6.42 -8.95 17.43
N ASN A 25 6.02 -7.89 18.14
CA ASN A 25 6.84 -7.09 19.09
C ASN A 25 8.17 -6.47 18.60
N SER A 26 8.50 -6.53 17.31
CA SER A 26 9.72 -5.98 16.70
C SER A 26 9.38 -4.99 15.60
N THR A 27 10.21 -3.95 15.42
CA THR A 27 10.04 -2.98 14.33
C THR A 27 10.06 -3.70 12.99
N CYS A 28 9.00 -3.50 12.21
CA CYS A 28 8.69 -4.31 11.05
C CYS A 28 8.58 -3.42 9.82
N CYS A 29 9.50 -3.54 8.86
CA CYS A 29 9.58 -2.63 7.73
C CYS A 29 9.08 -3.25 6.43
N PHE A 30 8.35 -2.48 5.64
CA PHE A 30 7.73 -2.87 4.38
C PHE A 30 7.82 -1.73 3.36
N GLY A 31 7.75 -2.10 2.08
CA GLY A 31 7.53 -1.19 0.97
C GLY A 31 6.13 -1.37 0.39
N LEU A 32 5.73 -0.46 -0.49
CA LEU A 32 4.46 -0.55 -1.20
C LEU A 32 4.70 -0.69 -2.71
N THR A 33 3.91 -1.54 -3.35
CA THR A 33 3.85 -1.68 -4.80
C THR A 33 2.40 -1.49 -5.22
N ALA A 34 2.15 -0.56 -6.12
CA ALA A 34 0.82 -0.26 -6.62
C ALA A 34 0.53 -1.02 -7.92
N SER A 35 -0.73 -1.39 -8.10
CA SER A 35 -1.28 -1.90 -9.35
C SER A 35 -2.61 -1.20 -9.69
N GLY A 36 -2.91 -1.03 -10.99
CA GLY A 36 -4.13 -0.39 -11.48
C GLY A 36 -3.86 0.62 -12.59
N GLY A 37 -4.41 1.84 -12.48
CA GLY A 37 -4.21 2.92 -13.44
C GLY A 37 -2.75 3.42 -13.54
N GLN A 38 -1.95 3.14 -12.52
CA GLN A 38 -0.49 3.24 -12.51
C GLN A 38 0.09 2.04 -11.76
N ASN A 39 1.20 1.51 -12.26
CA ASN A 39 1.87 0.34 -11.70
C ASN A 39 3.30 0.69 -11.30
N GLY A 40 3.77 0.11 -10.21
CA GLY A 40 5.17 0.20 -9.82
C GLY A 40 5.39 0.32 -8.32
N THR A 41 6.67 0.34 -7.95
CA THR A 41 7.08 0.63 -6.59
C THR A 41 6.74 2.06 -6.21
N VAL A 42 6.32 2.21 -4.96
CA VAL A 42 5.97 3.48 -4.38
C VAL A 42 7.23 4.10 -3.76
N GLY A 43 7.61 5.29 -4.24
CA GLY A 43 8.70 6.10 -3.70
C GLY A 43 8.21 7.26 -2.84
N GLN A 44 9.14 7.98 -2.20
CA GLN A 44 8.84 9.13 -1.35
C GLN A 44 9.71 10.34 -1.72
N LEU A 45 9.13 11.53 -1.67
CA LEU A 45 9.85 12.81 -1.72
C LEU A 45 10.43 13.15 -0.35
N ASP A 46 11.42 14.06 -0.33
CA ASP A 46 12.09 14.48 0.90
C ASP A 46 11.15 15.14 1.93
N ASP A 47 10.01 15.66 1.51
CA ASP A 47 8.98 16.25 2.38
C ASP A 47 7.99 15.22 2.97
N GLY A 48 8.05 13.96 2.52
CA GLY A 48 7.24 12.86 3.03
C GLY A 48 6.09 12.45 2.12
N GLN A 49 5.89 13.13 0.99
CA GLN A 49 4.86 12.77 0.02
C GLN A 49 5.23 11.47 -0.71
N THR A 50 4.24 10.60 -0.87
CA THR A 50 4.39 9.28 -1.49
C THR A 50 3.92 9.32 -2.95
N ARG A 51 4.69 8.77 -3.90
CA ARG A 51 4.35 8.75 -5.34
C ARG A 51 4.68 7.43 -6.03
N ILE A 52 3.98 7.16 -7.13
CA ILE A 52 4.32 6.09 -8.08
C ILE A 52 5.01 6.76 -9.28
N GLY A 53 6.18 6.22 -9.68
CA GLY A 53 6.98 6.79 -10.77
C GLY A 53 7.89 7.95 -10.35
N GLY A 54 8.39 8.70 -11.34
CA GLY A 54 9.30 9.85 -11.11
C GLY A 54 10.76 9.49 -10.80
N GLY A 55 11.16 8.23 -10.96
CA GLY A 55 12.54 7.78 -10.72
C GLY A 55 12.95 7.79 -9.24
N LEU A 56 11.98 7.88 -8.33
CA LEU A 56 12.24 7.89 -6.90
C LEU A 56 12.64 6.49 -6.39
N PRO A 57 13.54 6.40 -5.39
CA PRO A 57 13.85 5.12 -4.76
C PRO A 57 12.62 4.56 -4.01
N PRO A 58 12.51 3.23 -3.87
CA PRO A 58 11.43 2.61 -3.11
C PRO A 58 11.38 3.13 -1.67
N SER A 59 10.19 3.51 -1.23
CA SER A 59 9.93 3.96 0.14
C SER A 59 9.95 2.79 1.12
N LYS A 60 10.39 3.08 2.35
CA LYS A 60 10.39 2.13 3.47
C LYS A 60 9.54 2.69 4.60
N PHE A 61 8.50 1.95 4.97
CA PHE A 61 7.65 2.22 6.11
C PHE A 61 7.90 1.16 7.18
N CYS A 62 7.93 1.54 8.43
CA CYS A 62 8.13 0.62 9.54
C CYS A 62 6.97 0.75 10.55
N ILE A 63 6.41 -0.38 10.93
CA ILE A 63 5.48 -0.49 12.06
C ILE A 63 6.31 -0.61 13.33
N THR A 64 6.07 0.28 14.28
CA THR A 64 6.60 0.21 15.64
C THR A 64 5.43 0.39 16.60
N GLY A 65 5.05 -0.69 17.30
CA GLY A 65 3.82 -0.72 18.09
C GLY A 65 2.59 -0.54 17.19
N THR A 66 1.78 0.49 17.46
CA THR A 66 0.57 0.83 16.71
C THR A 66 0.78 1.89 15.62
N SER A 67 2.02 2.36 15.44
CA SER A 67 2.34 3.46 14.52
C SER A 67 3.09 2.99 13.29
N ILE A 68 2.68 3.49 12.12
CA ILE A 68 3.44 3.38 10.86
C ILE A 68 4.24 4.66 10.67
N LYS A 69 5.55 4.53 10.49
CA LYS A 69 6.46 5.65 10.23
C LYS A 69 7.30 5.40 8.98
N ASP A 70 7.65 6.45 8.25
CA ASP A 70 8.65 6.34 7.18
C ASP A 70 10.09 6.25 7.73
N SER A 71 11.07 6.20 6.84
CA SER A 71 12.49 6.14 7.22
C SER A 71 13.00 7.36 7.99
N GLN A 72 12.30 8.50 7.90
CA GLN A 72 12.60 9.73 8.63
C GLN A 72 11.80 9.84 9.94
N GLY A 73 11.02 8.80 10.29
CA GLY A 73 10.22 8.76 11.51
C GLY A 73 8.90 9.56 11.44
N ARG A 74 8.53 10.05 10.26
CA ARG A 74 7.25 10.76 10.04
C ARG A 74 6.11 9.76 9.94
N GLY A 75 4.97 10.07 10.53
CA GLY A 75 3.77 9.24 10.41
C GLY A 75 3.22 9.24 8.98
N CYS A 76 2.30 8.31 8.69
CA CYS A 76 1.57 8.32 7.42
C CYS A 76 0.71 9.59 7.33
N LEU A 77 1.21 10.57 6.57
CA LEU A 77 0.44 11.76 6.22
C LEU A 77 -0.59 11.31 5.18
N ILE A 78 -1.79 10.92 5.63
CA ILE A 78 -2.93 10.96 4.73
C ILE A 78 -3.15 12.43 4.42
N THR A 79 -2.63 12.88 3.28
CA THR A 79 -3.02 14.13 2.66
C THR A 79 -4.53 14.06 2.47
N GLY A 80 -5.28 14.56 3.45
CA GLY A 80 -6.73 14.53 3.48
C GLY A 80 -7.25 15.41 2.37
N LYS A 81 -7.50 14.82 1.20
CA LYS A 81 -7.95 15.50 -0.04
C LYS A 81 -6.96 16.57 -0.52
N ALA A 82 -6.96 16.81 -1.82
CA ALA A 82 -6.57 18.11 -2.33
C ALA A 82 -7.59 19.15 -1.81
N ALA A 83 -7.37 19.70 -0.62
CA ALA A 83 -7.97 20.92 -0.07
C ALA A 83 -7.21 21.32 1.21
N PRO A 84 -7.04 22.63 1.50
CA PRO A 84 -6.10 23.12 2.49
C PRO A 84 -6.53 22.73 3.92
N TYR A 85 -5.68 21.99 4.63
CA TYR A 85 -5.80 21.87 6.09
C TYR A 85 -5.37 23.20 6.72
N SER A 86 -6.36 24.05 6.96
CA SER A 86 -6.24 25.26 7.75
C SER A 86 -5.77 24.89 9.16
N ARG A 87 -4.51 25.20 9.46
CA ARG A 87 -4.04 25.38 10.84
C ARG A 87 -4.52 26.75 11.31
N ASN A 88 -5.72 26.86 11.87
CA ASN A 88 -5.99 27.94 12.81
C ASN A 88 -6.64 27.39 14.09
N PRO A 89 -5.87 27.22 15.19
CA PRO A 89 -6.41 26.84 16.48
C PRO A 89 -6.94 28.02 17.31
N LEU A 90 -7.08 29.22 16.73
CA LEU A 90 -7.63 30.39 17.42
C LEU A 90 -8.66 31.10 16.54
N LEU A 91 -9.88 30.56 16.51
CA LEU A 91 -11.18 31.25 16.36
C LEU A 91 -12.27 30.31 16.88
#